data_AF-H1LVD1-F1
#
_entry.id   AF-H1LVD1-F1
#
_cell.length_a   1.000
_cell.length_b   1.000
_cell.length_c   1.000
_cell.angle_alpha   90.00
_cell.angle_beta   90.00
_cell.angle_gamma   90.00
#
_symmetry.space_group_name_H-M   'P 1'
#
loop_
_entity.id
_entity.type
_entity.pdbx_description
1 polymer ?
#
loop_
_entity_poly.entity_id
_entity_poly.type
_entity_poly.pdbx_seq_one_letter_code
_entity_poly.pdbx_strand_id
1 'polypeptide(L)'
;MYCSIGTISLFLVKSANFVYGVEIVEAAIQNAIENAKINNIENVKFFVGKAEEIITGEYENGNIRDIDVIVVDPLRKSLDKLAIDTMLKLLPKRIVYVSCN
;
A
#
# COMPACT_ATOMS: atom_id res chain seq x y z
N MET A 1 2.22 -1.17 1.06
CA MET A 1 1.86 -2.61 1.12
C MET A 1 1.65 -2.99 2.57
N TYR A 2 0.69 -3.88 2.87
CA TYR A 2 0.33 -4.31 4.23
C TYR A 2 -0.12 -3.15 5.12
N CYS A 3 -1.10 -2.37 4.63
CA CYS A 3 -1.42 -1.07 5.24
C CYS A 3 -2.27 -1.15 6.51
N SER A 4 -2.78 -2.32 6.91
CA SER A 4 -3.69 -2.46 8.05
C SER A 4 -4.84 -1.43 7.98
N ILE A 5 -5.13 -0.74 9.09
CA ILE A 5 -6.14 0.32 9.20
C ILE A 5 -5.70 1.67 8.60
N GLY A 6 -4.63 1.69 7.81
CA GLY A 6 -4.21 2.85 7.01
C GLY A 6 -3.35 3.88 7.74
N THR A 7 -2.84 3.63 8.95
CA THR A 7 -2.13 4.64 9.76
C THR A 7 -0.98 5.31 9.01
N ILE A 8 -0.06 4.53 8.42
CA ILE A 8 1.06 5.06 7.63
C ILE A 8 0.53 5.70 6.33
N SER A 9 -0.42 5.05 5.65
CA SER A 9 -0.97 5.55 4.38
C SER A 9 -1.61 6.93 4.52
N LEU A 10 -2.44 7.12 5.54
CA LEU A 10 -3.13 8.38 5.82
C LEU A 10 -2.18 9.48 6.33
N PHE A 11 -1.08 9.09 7.00
CA PHE A 11 -0.02 10.03 7.33
C PHE A 11 0.70 10.55 6.07
N LEU A 12 1.04 9.64 5.14
CA LEU A 12 1.80 9.94 3.92
C LEU A 12 1.02 10.78 2.90
N VAL A 13 -0.31 10.74 2.94
CA VAL A 13 -1.20 11.54 2.10
C VAL A 13 -0.82 13.04 2.08
N LYS A 14 -0.32 13.57 3.19
CA LYS A 14 0.07 14.99 3.30
C LYS A 14 1.28 15.37 2.44
N SER A 15 2.05 14.39 1.97
CA SER A 15 3.30 14.58 1.23
C SER A 15 3.32 13.81 -0.08
N ALA A 16 2.21 13.19 -0.48
CA ALA A 16 2.06 12.40 -1.69
C ALA A 16 0.90 12.95 -2.54
N ASN A 17 1.04 12.89 -3.86
CA ASN A 17 -0.05 13.25 -4.76
C ASN A 17 -1.25 12.30 -4.58
N PHE A 18 -0.98 11.00 -4.52
CA PHE A 18 -1.99 9.96 -4.28
C PHE A 18 -1.35 8.79 -3.53
N VAL A 19 -2.13 8.12 -2.67
CA VAL A 19 -1.68 6.95 -1.91
C VAL A 19 -2.53 5.73 -2.24
N TYR A 20 -1.88 4.60 -2.50
CA TYR A 20 -2.54 3.31 -2.63
C TYR A 20 -2.19 2.42 -1.43
N GLY A 21 -3.20 1.96 -0.71
CA GLY A 21 -3.07 1.02 0.41
C GLY A 21 -3.64 -0.35 0.03
N VAL A 22 -2.93 -1.42 0.37
CA VAL A 22 -3.42 -2.79 0.18
C VAL A 22 -3.23 -3.59 1.47
N GLU A 23 -4.28 -4.30 1.86
CA GLU A 23 -4.33 -5.16 3.04
C GLU A 23 -5.24 -6.36 2.74
N ILE A 24 -4.89 -7.54 3.27
CA ILE A 24 -5.65 -8.77 3.01
C ILE A 24 -6.90 -8.85 3.89
N VAL A 25 -6.87 -8.21 5.06
CA VAL A 25 -7.98 -8.21 6.01
C VAL A 25 -9.00 -7.13 5.65
N GLU A 26 -10.16 -7.54 5.12
CA GLU A 26 -11.25 -6.65 4.72
C GLU A 26 -11.68 -5.69 5.83
N ALA A 27 -11.86 -6.19 7.06
CA ALA A 27 -12.24 -5.35 8.19
C ALA A 27 -11.23 -4.22 8.49
N ALA A 28 -9.95 -4.46 8.23
CA ALA A 28 -8.92 -3.43 8.39
C ALA A 28 -9.05 -2.35 7.30
N ILE A 29 -9.36 -2.74 6.06
CA ILE A 29 -9.64 -1.80 4.96
C ILE A 29 -10.89 -0.97 5.23
N GLN A 30 -11.95 -1.56 5.77
CA GLN A 30 -13.14 -0.79 6.16
C GLN A 30 -12.80 0.28 7.22
N ASN A 31 -11.99 -0.08 8.22
CA ASN A 31 -11.48 0.89 9.18
C ASN A 31 -10.57 1.94 8.53
N ALA A 32 -9.73 1.57 7.56
CA ALA A 32 -8.87 2.51 6.84
C ALA A 32 -9.67 3.53 6.02
N ILE A 33 -10.74 3.08 5.36
CA ILE A 33 -11.67 3.93 4.62
C ILE A 33 -12.40 4.87 5.59
N GLU A 34 -12.87 4.38 6.73
CA GLU A 34 -13.52 5.22 7.74
C GLU A 34 -12.55 6.25 8.33
N ASN A 35 -11.31 5.84 8.62
CA ASN A 35 -10.25 6.74 9.06
C ASN A 35 -9.96 7.83 8.02
N ALA A 36 -9.97 7.51 6.73
CA ALA A 36 -9.82 8.51 5.66
C ALA A 36 -10.97 9.52 5.69
N LYS A 37 -12.22 9.06 5.82
CA LYS A 37 -13.41 9.92 5.90
C LYS A 37 -13.38 10.84 7.11
N ILE A 38 -13.09 10.32 8.30
CA ILE A 38 -13.00 11.10 9.55
C ILE A 38 -11.97 12.23 9.41
N ASN A 39 -10.90 12.00 8.64
CA ASN A 39 -9.84 12.98 8.43
C ASN A 39 -10.03 13.83 7.15
N ASN A 40 -11.15 13.71 6.44
CA ASN A 40 -11.42 14.39 5.17
C ASN A 40 -10.31 14.17 4.12
N ILE A 41 -9.83 12.93 4.01
CA ILE A 41 -8.77 12.52 3.08
C ILE A 41 -9.40 11.87 1.85
N GLU A 42 -9.14 12.43 0.67
CA GLU A 42 -9.71 11.95 -0.60
C GLU A 42 -8.66 11.36 -1.57
N ASN A 43 -7.39 11.73 -1.43
CA ASN A 43 -6.29 11.28 -2.30
C ASN A 43 -5.67 9.95 -1.83
N VAL A 44 -6.52 9.01 -1.41
CA VAL A 44 -6.14 7.66 -1.03
C VAL A 44 -7.12 6.64 -1.60
N LYS A 45 -6.62 5.50 -2.07
CA LYS A 45 -7.43 4.35 -2.45
C LYS A 45 -6.94 3.11 -1.72
N PHE A 46 -7.88 2.38 -1.13
CA PHE A 46 -7.62 1.15 -0.39
C PHE A 46 -8.15 -0.06 -1.18
N PHE A 47 -7.41 -1.15 -1.14
CA PHE A 47 -7.77 -2.41 -1.78
C PHE A 47 -7.69 -3.57 -0.80
N VAL A 48 -8.65 -4.49 -0.91
CA VAL A 48 -8.66 -5.75 -0.16
C VAL A 48 -7.98 -6.82 -1.01
N GLY A 49 -6.98 -7.50 -0.46
CA GLY A 49 -6.35 -8.66 -1.08
C GLY A 49 -4.87 -8.77 -0.78
N LYS A 50 -4.23 -9.75 -1.42
CA LYS A 50 -2.78 -9.90 -1.37
C LYS A 50 -2.10 -8.74 -2.09
N ALA A 51 -1.12 -8.11 -1.44
CA ALA A 51 -0.51 -6.88 -1.92
C ALA A 51 0.14 -7.07 -3.29
N GLU A 52 0.88 -8.16 -3.46
CA GLU A 52 1.60 -8.52 -4.68
C GLU A 52 0.67 -8.80 -5.87
N GLU A 53 -0.46 -9.48 -5.63
CA GLU A 53 -1.45 -9.78 -6.68
C GLU A 53 -2.23 -8.53 -7.10
N ILE A 54 -2.76 -7.78 -6.12
CA ILE A 54 -3.56 -6.57 -6.36
C ILE A 54 -2.74 -5.49 -7.06
N ILE A 55 -1.53 -5.20 -6.57
CA ILE A 55 -0.71 -4.13 -7.15
C ILE A 55 -0.27 -4.51 -8.57
N THR A 56 0.11 -5.77 -8.80
CA THR A 56 0.46 -6.23 -10.14
C THR A 56 -0.72 -6.10 -11.10
N GLY A 57 -1.91 -6.56 -10.70
CA GLY A 57 -3.10 -6.48 -11.53
C GLY A 57 -3.52 -5.05 -11.84
N GLU A 58 -3.55 -4.17 -10.83
CA GLU A 58 -3.89 -2.75 -11.03
C GLU A 58 -2.85 -2.02 -11.89
N TYR A 59 -1.57 -2.40 -11.79
CA TYR A 59 -0.51 -1.85 -12.63
C TYR A 59 -0.65 -2.29 -14.10
N GLU A 60 -0.90 -3.59 -14.33
CA GLU A 60 -1.11 -4.14 -15.67
C GLU A 60 -2.37 -3.60 -16.34
N ASN A 61 -3.44 -3.39 -15.56
CA ASN A 61 -4.66 -2.75 -16.04
C ASN A 61 -4.52 -1.23 -16.25
N GLY A 62 -3.40 -0.63 -15.82
CA GLY A 62 -3.14 0.80 -15.94
C GLY A 62 -3.85 1.69 -14.93
N ASN A 63 -4.48 1.10 -13.91
CA ASN A 63 -5.15 1.82 -12.82
C ASN A 63 -4.15 2.43 -11.82
N ILE A 64 -2.98 1.80 -11.68
CA ILE A 64 -1.85 2.29 -10.90
C ILE A 64 -0.66 2.45 -11.86
N ARG A 65 -0.04 3.63 -11.87
CA ARG A 65 1.17 3.92 -12.67
C ARG A 65 2.07 4.87 -11.89
N ASP A 66 3.31 5.01 -12.36
CA ASP A 66 4.28 6.01 -11.89
C ASP A 66 4.48 6.00 -10.36
N ILE A 67 4.66 4.81 -9.78
CA ILE A 67 4.91 4.66 -8.35
C ILE A 67 6.32 5.14 -8.00
N ASP A 68 6.43 6.31 -7.38
CA ASP A 68 7.72 6.85 -6.95
C ASP A 68 8.28 6.17 -5.69
N VAL A 69 7.40 5.79 -4.76
CA VAL A 69 7.77 5.27 -3.44
C VAL A 69 6.89 4.07 -3.09
N ILE A 70 7.51 2.99 -2.63
CA ILE A 70 6.81 1.88 -1.99
C ILE A 70 7.19 1.84 -0.51
N VAL A 71 6.19 1.87 0.37
CA VAL A 71 6.35 1.58 1.80
C VAL A 71 5.83 0.19 2.08
N VAL A 72 6.65 -0.64 2.71
CA VAL A 72 6.34 -2.03 3.05
C VAL A 72 6.53 -2.26 4.54
N ASP A 73 5.47 -2.70 5.22
CA ASP A 73 5.42 -2.93 6.67
C ASP A 73 4.94 -4.38 6.96
N PRO A 74 5.79 -5.39 6.73
CA PRO A 74 5.38 -6.78 6.84
C PRO A 74 5.28 -7.25 8.30
N LEU A 75 4.27 -8.06 8.59
CA LEU A 75 4.12 -8.70 9.90
C LEU A 75 5.19 -9.77 10.12
N ARG A 76 6.24 -9.48 10.93
CA ARG A 76 7.31 -10.34 11.51
C ARG A 76 8.04 -11.35 10.61
N LYS A 77 7.36 -12.00 9.66
CA LYS A 77 7.89 -12.82 8.59
C LYS A 77 8.61 -11.92 7.59
N SER A 78 9.71 -12.45 7.06
CA SER A 78 10.40 -11.89 5.89
C SER A 78 9.42 -11.78 4.71
N LEU A 79 9.61 -10.76 3.87
CA LEU A 79 8.89 -10.67 2.60
C LEU A 79 9.16 -11.92 1.76
N ASP A 80 8.12 -12.45 1.13
CA ASP A 80 8.31 -13.49 0.15
C ASP A 80 8.92 -12.92 -1.15
N LYS A 81 9.43 -13.83 -1.98
CA LYS A 81 10.06 -13.49 -3.24
C LYS A 81 9.10 -12.77 -4.19
N LEU A 82 7.79 -13.10 -4.13
CA LEU A 82 6.80 -12.51 -5.02
C LEU A 82 6.58 -11.03 -4.72
N ALA A 83 6.48 -10.66 -3.44
CA ALA A 83 6.39 -9.26 -3.02
C ALA A 83 7.63 -8.46 -3.44
N ILE A 84 8.83 -9.03 -3.30
CA ILE A 84 10.08 -8.40 -3.75
C ILE A 84 10.07 -8.20 -5.26
N ASP A 85 9.76 -9.25 -6.03
CA ASP A 85 9.71 -9.20 -7.49
C ASP A 85 8.66 -8.19 -7.99
N THR A 86 7.49 -8.11 -7.35
CA THR A 86 6.46 -7.10 -7.64
C THR A 86 6.99 -5.68 -7.41
N MET A 87 7.64 -5.41 -6.27
CA MET A 87 8.20 -4.08 -6.01
C MET A 87 9.27 -3.70 -7.04
N LEU A 88 10.12 -4.65 -7.45
CA LEU A 88 11.13 -4.41 -8.47
C LEU A 88 10.53 -4.18 -9.86
N LYS A 89 9.45 -4.88 -10.21
CA LYS A 89 8.72 -4.69 -11.48
C LYS A 89 8.13 -3.29 -11.62
N LEU A 90 7.70 -2.70 -10.50
CA LEU A 90 7.13 -1.35 -10.47
C LEU A 90 8.18 -0.24 -10.59
N LEU A 91 9.48 -0.58 -10.47
CA LEU A 91 10.63 0.32 -10.60
C LEU A 91 10.49 1.64 -9.80
N PRO A 92 10.15 1.60 -8.50
CA PRO A 92 10.07 2.81 -7.71
C PRO A 92 11.45 3.43 -7.50
N LYS A 93 11.48 4.77 -7.34
CA LYS A 93 12.71 5.49 -6.99
C LYS A 93 13.18 5.19 -5.57
N ARG A 94 12.25 4.79 -4.69
CA ARG A 94 12.54 4.48 -3.28
C ARG A 94 11.66 3.36 -2.75
N ILE A 95 12.27 2.45 -2.00
CA ILE A 95 11.58 1.46 -1.17
C ILE A 95 11.90 1.76 0.29
N VAL A 96 10.87 1.89 1.12
CA VAL A 96 10.98 2.06 2.58
C VAL A 96 10.46 0.78 3.22
N TYR A 97 11.35 0.05 3.88
CA TYR A 97 11.02 -1.17 4.62
C TYR A 97 10.94 -0.84 6.12
N VAL A 98 9.77 -1.09 6.72
CA VAL A 98 9.54 -0.91 8.15
C VAL A 98 9.69 -2.28 8.81
N SER A 99 10.69 -2.43 9.69
CA SER A 99 10.96 -3.67 10.44
C SER A 99 10.70 -3.45 11.93
N CYS A 100 10.04 -4.41 12.57
CA CYS A 100 9.95 -4.51 14.02
C CYS A 100 10.93 -5.54 14.62
N ASN A 101 11.84 -6.06 13.79
CA ASN A 101 12.97 -6.92 14.16
C ASN A 101 14.29 -6.24 13.81
#